data_AF-A0A4Q7QTH1-F1
#
_entry.id   AF-A0A4Q7QTH1-F1
#
_cell.length_a   1.000
_cell.length_b   1.000
_cell.length_c   1.000
_cell.angle_alpha   90.00
_cell.angle_beta   90.00
_cell.angle_gamma   90.00
#
_symmetry.space_group_name_H-M   'P 1'
#
loop_
_entity.id
_entity.type
_entity.pdbx_description
1 polymer ?
#
loop_
_entity_poly.entity_id
_entity_poly.type
_entity_poly.pdbx_seq_one_letter_code
_entity_poly.pdbx_strand_id
1 'polypeptide(L)'
;MEPYVKDALLEWKEEIEKQKKEIDEEYENVKTELQLYSYKFGITKQVIQSTINEEMIKNIKKTYQQPFEEKYNELKEQLKKLEQKRSVFNMFVEKIEIASVKDTNEQR
;
A
#
# COMPACT_ATOMS: atom_id res chain seq x y z
N MET A 1 23.62 15.60 22.64
CA MET A 1 24.28 14.87 21.53
C MET A 1 25.54 15.56 21.03
N GLU A 2 26.54 14.78 20.61
CA GLU A 2 27.67 15.32 19.83
C GLU A 2 27.19 15.71 18.41
N PRO A 3 27.73 16.76 17.78
CA PRO A 3 27.22 17.29 16.51
C PRO A 3 27.09 16.23 15.40
N TYR A 4 28.08 15.33 15.29
CA TYR A 4 28.07 14.28 14.27
C TYR A 4 26.94 13.26 14.46
N VAL A 5 26.47 13.04 15.69
CA VAL A 5 25.36 12.11 15.97
C VAL A 5 24.04 12.73 15.53
N LYS A 6 23.89 14.05 15.72
CA LYS A 6 22.72 14.80 15.28
C LYS A 6 22.63 14.83 13.75
N ASP A 7 23.75 15.07 13.08
CA ASP A 7 23.83 15.07 11.61
C ASP A 7 23.52 13.68 11.05
N ALA A 8 24.07 12.61 11.65
CA ALA A 8 23.77 11.23 11.26
C ALA A 8 22.29 10.86 11.44
N LEU A 9 21.63 11.33 12.51
CA LEU A 9 20.19 11.11 12.70
C LEU A 9 19.34 11.86 11.67
N LEU A 10 19.77 13.05 11.25
CA LEU A 10 19.07 13.82 10.23
C LEU A 10 19.18 13.14 8.87
N GLU A 11 20.39 12.74 8.46
CA GLU A 11 20.61 11.98 7.22
C GLU A 11 19.77 10.70 7.20
N TRP A 12 19.79 9.95 8.31
CA TRP A 12 19.01 8.72 8.42
C TRP A 12 17.49 8.98 8.34
N LYS A 13 17.01 10.08 8.92
CA LYS A 13 15.61 10.51 8.81
C LYS A 13 15.24 10.77 7.34
N GLU A 14 16.06 11.52 6.62
CA GLU A 14 15.83 11.86 5.22
C GLU A 14 15.78 10.61 4.33
N GLU A 15 16.68 9.64 4.56
CA GLU A 15 16.67 8.36 3.86
C GLU A 15 15.39 7.56 4.11
N ILE A 16 14.95 7.48 5.37
CA ILE A 16 13.71 6.78 5.75
C ILE A 16 12.49 7.48 5.15
N GLU A 17 12.45 8.81 5.16
CA GLU A 17 11.37 9.59 4.56
C GLU A 17 11.29 9.40 3.05
N LYS A 18 12.44 9.32 2.37
CA LYS A 18 12.50 9.00 0.93
C LYS A 18 11.92 7.62 0.64
N GLN A 19 12.37 6.59 1.36
CA GLN A 19 11.84 5.23 1.19
C GLN A 19 10.36 5.15 1.54
N LYS A 20 9.91 5.86 2.58
CA LYS A 20 8.49 5.96 2.93
C LYS A 20 7.67 6.55 1.78
N LYS A 21 8.16 7.60 1.12
CA LYS A 21 7.48 8.20 -0.02
C LYS A 21 7.30 7.21 -1.18
N GLU A 22 8.34 6.41 -1.49
CA GLU A 22 8.26 5.36 -2.51
C GLU A 22 7.17 4.32 -2.15
N ILE A 23 7.07 3.94 -0.87
CA ILE A 23 6.04 3.02 -0.36
C ILE A 23 4.64 3.65 -0.44
N ASP A 24 4.51 4.94 -0.13
CA ASP A 24 3.25 5.69 -0.22
C ASP A 24 2.75 5.74 -1.68
N GLU A 25 3.65 5.97 -2.65
CA GLU A 25 3.34 5.96 -4.08
C GLU A 25 2.92 4.56 -4.56
N GLU A 26 3.65 3.52 -4.17
CA GLU A 26 3.29 2.12 -4.47
C GLU A 26 1.92 1.76 -3.88
N TYR A 27 1.65 2.19 -2.65
CA TYR A 27 0.36 1.97 -1.98
C TYR A 27 -0.80 2.60 -2.74
N GLU A 28 -0.69 3.86 -3.17
CA GLU A 28 -1.76 4.51 -3.93
C GLU A 28 -1.95 3.86 -5.31
N ASN A 29 -0.87 3.44 -5.96
CA ASN A 29 -0.96 2.71 -7.23
C ASN A 29 -1.73 1.38 -7.07
N VAL A 30 -1.36 0.55 -6.08
CA VAL A 30 -2.03 -0.72 -5.79
C VAL A 30 -3.49 -0.51 -5.40
N LYS A 31 -3.78 0.54 -4.63
CA LYS A 31 -5.14 0.92 -4.23
C LYS A 31 -6.00 1.32 -5.42
N THR A 32 -5.48 2.13 -6.34
CA THR A 32 -6.17 2.49 -7.58
C THR A 32 -6.41 1.26 -8.46
N GLU A 33 -5.40 0.38 -8.61
CA GLU A 33 -5.56 -0.86 -9.36
C GLU A 33 -6.63 -1.77 -8.71
N LEU A 34 -6.63 -1.89 -7.38
CA LEU A 34 -7.62 -2.67 -6.64
C LEU A 34 -9.04 -2.16 -6.90
N GLN A 35 -9.25 -0.83 -6.91
CA GLN A 35 -10.52 -0.22 -7.27
C GLN A 35 -10.94 -0.59 -8.70
N LEU A 36 -10.00 -0.52 -9.66
CA LEU A 36 -10.26 -0.91 -11.05
C LEU A 36 -10.72 -2.38 -11.15
N TYR A 37 -10.05 -3.31 -10.47
CA TYR A 37 -10.44 -4.72 -10.47
C TYR A 37 -11.76 -4.96 -9.73
N SER A 38 -12.06 -4.20 -8.69
CA SER A 38 -13.38 -4.20 -8.05
C SER A 38 -14.48 -3.86 -9.06
N TYR A 39 -14.28 -2.81 -9.87
CA TYR A 39 -15.23 -2.43 -10.92
C TYR A 39 -15.34 -3.50 -12.02
N LYS A 40 -14.22 -4.00 -12.52
CA LYS A 40 -14.19 -5.09 -13.53
C LYS A 40 -14.96 -6.32 -13.04
N PHE A 41 -14.75 -6.71 -11.78
CA PHE A 41 -15.45 -7.82 -11.14
C PHE A 41 -16.96 -7.54 -10.97
N GLY A 42 -17.32 -6.30 -10.61
CA GLY A 42 -18.72 -5.88 -10.51
C GLY A 42 -19.46 -5.91 -11.85
N ILE A 43 -18.84 -5.37 -12.91
CA ILE A 43 -19.39 -5.38 -14.27
C ILE A 43 -19.58 -6.81 -14.76
N THR A 44 -18.58 -7.67 -14.58
CA THR A 44 -18.67 -9.08 -15.00
C THR A 44 -19.78 -9.84 -14.30
N LYS A 45 -20.06 -9.57 -13.02
CA LYS A 45 -21.26 -10.10 -12.34
C LYS A 45 -22.54 -9.66 -13.01
N GLN A 46 -22.67 -8.37 -13.34
CA GLN A 46 -23.87 -7.84 -13.99
C GLN A 46 -24.08 -8.47 -15.37
N VAL A 47 -23.02 -8.62 -16.16
CA VAL A 47 -23.07 -9.28 -17.47
C VAL A 47 -23.49 -10.74 -17.33
N ILE A 48 -22.94 -11.47 -16.35
CA ILE A 48 -23.37 -12.85 -16.08
C ILE A 48 -24.86 -12.91 -15.73
N GLN A 49 -25.35 -11.99 -14.90
CA GLN A 49 -26.76 -11.94 -14.48
C GLN A 49 -27.73 -11.63 -15.63
N SER A 50 -27.31 -10.83 -16.61
CA SER A 50 -28.12 -10.48 -17.78
C SER A 50 -27.98 -11.47 -18.95
N THR A 51 -27.06 -12.43 -18.86
CA THR A 51 -26.85 -13.45 -19.90
C THR A 51 -27.73 -14.67 -19.63
N ILE A 52 -28.41 -15.17 -20.66
CA ILE A 52 -29.28 -16.36 -20.56
C ILE A 52 -28.53 -17.63 -20.98
N ASN A 53 -27.61 -17.52 -21.94
CA ASN A 53 -26.88 -18.65 -22.48
C ASN A 53 -25.83 -19.16 -21.46
N GLU A 54 -26.03 -20.38 -20.96
CA GLU A 54 -25.17 -21.00 -19.95
C GLU A 54 -23.72 -21.22 -20.41
N GLU A 55 -23.49 -21.51 -21.69
CA GLU A 55 -22.14 -21.66 -22.24
C GLU A 55 -21.41 -20.32 -22.26
N MET A 56 -22.09 -19.24 -22.66
CA MET A 56 -21.55 -17.89 -22.56
C MET A 56 -21.25 -17.51 -21.11
N ILE A 57 -22.15 -17.82 -20.16
CA ILE A 57 -21.92 -17.59 -18.73
C ILE A 57 -20.65 -18.33 -18.27
N LYS A 58 -20.50 -19.60 -18.64
CA LYS A 58 -19.32 -20.40 -18.27
C LYS A 58 -18.04 -19.80 -18.84
N ASN A 59 -18.06 -19.36 -20.09
CA ASN A 59 -16.93 -18.71 -20.74
C ASN A 59 -16.59 -17.36 -20.09
N ILE A 60 -17.57 -16.51 -19.79
CA ILE A 60 -17.36 -15.22 -19.12
C ILE A 60 -16.78 -15.44 -17.71
N LYS A 61 -17.29 -16.42 -16.97
CA LYS A 61 -16.78 -16.76 -15.64
C LYS A 61 -15.30 -17.14 -15.68
N LYS A 62 -14.93 -18.02 -16.60
CA LYS A 62 -13.56 -18.53 -16.73
C LYS A 62 -12.60 -17.47 -17.25
N THR A 63 -13.00 -16.70 -18.26
CA THR A 63 -12.11 -15.75 -18.95
C THR A 63 -11.94 -14.45 -18.18
N TYR A 64 -12.96 -14.02 -17.44
CA TYR A 64 -12.98 -12.69 -16.82
C TYR A 64 -13.27 -12.73 -15.32
N GLN A 65 -14.39 -13.32 -14.89
CA GLN A 65 -14.83 -13.26 -13.48
C GLN A 65 -13.77 -13.81 -12.52
N GLN A 66 -13.28 -15.03 -12.78
CA GLN A 66 -12.30 -15.71 -11.92
C GLN A 66 -10.96 -14.96 -11.91
N PRO A 67 -10.33 -14.62 -13.05
CA PRO A 67 -9.09 -13.84 -13.05
C PRO A 67 -9.21 -12.47 -12.37
N PHE A 68 -10.36 -11.79 -12.53
CA PHE A 68 -10.57 -10.51 -11.87
C PHE A 68 -10.72 -10.64 -10.35
N GLU A 69 -11.37 -11.71 -9.88
CA GLU A 69 -11.48 -12.03 -8.45
C GLU A 69 -10.12 -12.37 -7.83
N GLU A 70 -9.36 -13.24 -8.50
CA GLU A 70 -8.03 -13.64 -8.08
C GLU A 70 -7.11 -12.42 -7.98
N LYS A 71 -7.10 -11.56 -9.02
CA LYS A 71 -6.28 -10.35 -9.01
C LYS A 71 -6.73 -9.35 -7.95
N TYR A 72 -8.04 -9.19 -7.75
CA TYR A 72 -8.58 -8.34 -6.68
C TYR A 72 -8.12 -8.82 -5.29
N ASN A 73 -8.15 -10.12 -5.04
CA ASN A 73 -7.70 -10.69 -3.77
C ASN A 73 -6.18 -10.59 -3.60
N GLU A 74 -5.41 -10.77 -4.67
CA GLU A 74 -3.96 -10.54 -4.66
C GLU A 74 -3.63 -9.08 -4.29
N LEU A 75 -4.27 -8.12 -4.95
CA LEU A 75 -4.08 -6.70 -4.71
C LEU A 75 -4.48 -6.30 -3.28
N LYS A 76 -5.53 -6.90 -2.71
CA LYS A 76 -5.89 -6.69 -1.29
C LYS A 76 -4.77 -7.09 -0.34
N GLU A 77 -4.16 -8.25 -0.58
CA GLU A 77 -3.09 -8.74 0.28
C GLU A 77 -1.82 -7.90 0.10
N GLN A 78 -1.51 -7.47 -1.13
CA GLN A 78 -0.42 -6.53 -1.38
C GLN A 78 -0.64 -5.20 -0.65
N LEU A 79 -1.86 -4.65 -0.73
CA LEU A 79 -2.21 -3.40 -0.07
C LEU A 79 -2.00 -3.49 1.45
N LYS A 80 -2.45 -4.59 2.08
CA LYS A 80 -2.24 -4.85 3.50
C LYS A 80 -0.77 -4.91 3.90
N LYS A 81 0.08 -5.54 3.08
CA LYS A 81 1.54 -5.58 3.31
C LYS A 81 2.15 -4.18 3.22
N LEU A 82 1.70 -3.38 2.26
CA LEU A 82 2.14 -1.98 2.12
C LEU A 82 1.70 -1.14 3.32
N GLU A 83 0.47 -1.29 3.83
CA GLU A 83 0.02 -0.61 5.07
C GLU A 83 0.93 -0.93 6.26
N GLN A 84 1.27 -2.21 6.45
CA GLN A 84 2.20 -2.63 7.50
C GLN A 84 3.57 -1.98 7.32
N LYS A 85 4.10 -1.98 6.09
CA LYS A 85 5.38 -1.34 5.77
C LYS A 85 5.33 0.16 6.08
N ARG A 86 4.29 0.87 5.65
CA ARG A 86 4.08 2.30 5.95
C ARG A 86 4.04 2.57 7.45
N SER A 87 3.34 1.74 8.22
CA SER A 87 3.27 1.85 9.68
C SER A 87 4.65 1.72 10.34
N VAL A 88 5.47 0.77 9.89
CA VAL A 88 6.84 0.59 10.39
C VAL A 88 7.71 1.82 10.08
N PHE A 89 7.65 2.34 8.85
CA PHE A 89 8.40 3.54 8.47
C PHE A 89 7.98 4.78 9.25
N ASN A 90 6.67 4.97 9.47
CA ASN A 90 6.16 6.04 10.34
C ASN A 90 6.71 5.93 11.76
N MET A 91 6.74 4.72 12.32
CA MET A 91 7.30 4.49 13.65
C MET A 91 8.80 4.81 13.72
N PHE A 92 9.56 4.53 12.66
CA PHE A 92 10.98 4.90 12.61
C PHE A 92 11.18 6.41 12.58
N VAL A 93 10.44 7.13 11.73
CA VAL A 93 10.49 8.61 11.68
C VAL A 93 10.16 9.21 13.04
N GLU A 94 9.08 8.76 13.68
CA GLU A 94 8.66 9.23 15.00
C GLU A 94 9.75 8.98 16.07
N LYS A 95 10.38 7.80 16.07
CA LYS A 95 11.46 7.50 17.00
C LYS A 95 12.68 8.41 16.82
N ILE A 96 13.04 8.73 15.57
CA ILE A 96 14.16 9.63 15.28
C ILE A 96 13.82 11.06 15.73
N GLU A 97 12.58 11.50 15.51
CA GLU A 97 12.11 12.80 16.00
C GLU A 97 12.15 12.89 17.52
N ILE A 98 11.63 11.88 18.22
CA ILE A 98 11.66 11.83 19.69
C ILE A 98 13.10 11.83 20.21
N ALA A 99 14.00 11.06 19.60
CA ALA A 99 15.41 11.03 20.00
C ALA A 99 16.06 12.41 19.85
N SER A 100 15.77 13.11 18.75
CA SER A 100 16.26 14.46 18.48
C SER A 100 15.71 15.52 19.46
N VAL A 101 14.45 15.39 19.90
CA VAL A 101 13.81 16.32 20.85
C VAL A 101 14.26 16.09 22.29
N LYS A 102 14.39 14.83 22.74
CA LYS A 102 14.82 14.51 24.12
C LYS A 102 16.19 15.09 24.44
N ASP A 103 17.13 15.04 23.49
CA ASP A 103 18.45 15.67 23.62
C ASP A 103 18.38 17.20 23.81
N THR A 104 17.39 17.86 23.21
CA THR A 104 17.25 19.32 23.29
C THR A 104 16.73 19.76 24.66
N ASN A 105 15.96 18.91 25.34
CA ASN A 105 15.41 19.18 26.68
C ASN A 105 16.35 18.75 27.82
N GLU A 106 17.22 17.75 27.62
CA GLU A 106 18.22 17.35 28.63
C GLU A 106 19.45 18.29 28.67
N GLN A 107 19.62 19.14 27.65
CA GLN A 107 20.69 20.16 27.59
C GLN A 107 20.27 21.56 28.10
N ARG A 108 19.05 21.72 28.61
CA ARG A 108 18.55 22.95 29.27
C ARG A 108 18.47 22.76 30.78
#